data_AF-A0A537YKS2-F1
#
_entry.id   AF-A0A537YKS2-F1
#
_cell.length_a   1.000
_cell.length_b   1.000
_cell.length_c   1.000
_cell.angle_alpha   90.00
_cell.angle_beta   90.00
_cell.angle_gamma   90.00
#
_symmetry.space_group_name_H-M   'P 1'
#
loop_
_entity.id
_entity.type
_entity.pdbx_description
1 polymer ?
#
loop_
_entity_poly.entity_id
_entity_poly.type
_entity_poly.pdbx_seq_one_letter_code
_entity_poly.pdbx_strand_id
1 'polypeptide(L)'
;MLLSDDAVSVFIDGTLSDPQLDHPEGLAIHPDGSIWCGGERGQIFRVDPEGGELTEVASTGGFSLGMALDRTSEHLYVCDLKHAAVYRVETTTGRVERFAARRAGRAMVRARRHVRERARGGG
;
A
#
# COMPACT_ATOMS: atom_id res chain seq x y z
N MET A 1 -8.18 -27.38 10.73
CA MET A 1 -8.84 -27.33 9.42
C MET A 1 -7.84 -26.74 8.44
N LEU A 2 -7.34 -27.55 7.50
CA LEU A 2 -6.52 -27.06 6.39
C LEU A 2 -7.48 -26.60 5.28
N LEU A 3 -7.17 -25.47 4.64
CA LEU A 3 -7.92 -25.01 3.47
C LEU A 3 -7.63 -25.95 2.28
N SER A 4 -8.61 -26.16 1.41
CA SER A 4 -8.42 -26.88 0.14
C SER A 4 -7.63 -26.02 -0.85
N ASP A 5 -6.99 -26.63 -1.84
CA ASP A 5 -6.23 -25.89 -2.86
C ASP A 5 -7.10 -24.88 -3.62
N ASP A 6 -8.38 -25.21 -3.85
CA ASP A 6 -9.36 -24.31 -4.49
C ASP A 6 -9.78 -23.11 -3.62
N ALA A 7 -9.28 -23.02 -2.37
CA ALA A 7 -9.59 -21.91 -1.49
C ALA A 7 -8.76 -20.64 -1.80
N VAL A 8 -7.77 -20.74 -2.68
CA VAL A 8 -6.87 -19.64 -3.05
C VAL A 8 -6.71 -19.60 -4.56
N SER A 9 -6.67 -18.40 -5.13
CA SER A 9 -6.30 -18.15 -6.51
C SER A 9 -5.17 -17.13 -6.59
N VAL A 10 -4.42 -17.15 -7.68
CA VAL A 10 -3.47 -16.08 -8.02
C VAL A 10 -4.28 -14.88 -8.50
N PHE A 11 -4.20 -13.77 -7.76
CA PHE A 11 -4.83 -12.52 -8.16
C PHE A 11 -4.01 -11.81 -9.25
N ILE A 12 -2.70 -11.74 -9.06
CA ILE A 12 -1.73 -11.30 -10.05
C ILE A 12 -0.39 -12.00 -9.81
N ASP A 13 0.31 -12.37 -10.88
CA ASP A 13 1.65 -12.98 -10.78
C ASP A 13 2.72 -11.88 -10.63
N GLY A 14 2.84 -10.99 -11.62
CA GLY A 14 3.75 -9.86 -11.59
C GLY A 14 5.25 -10.19 -11.58
N THR A 15 5.64 -11.47 -11.48
CA THR A 15 7.04 -11.90 -11.37
C THR A 15 7.85 -11.61 -12.63
N LEU A 16 7.22 -11.74 -13.80
CA LEU A 16 7.83 -11.56 -15.12
C LEU A 16 7.13 -10.49 -15.96
N SER A 17 6.35 -9.61 -15.33
CA SER A 17 5.66 -8.50 -16.01
C SER A 17 6.57 -7.28 -16.17
N ASP A 18 6.11 -6.32 -16.96
CA ASP A 18 6.63 -4.95 -17.00
C ASP A 18 5.50 -3.98 -16.63
N PRO A 19 5.58 -3.25 -15.49
CA PRO A 19 6.65 -3.30 -14.50
C PRO A 19 6.71 -4.64 -13.75
N GLN A 20 7.86 -4.99 -13.17
CA GLN A 20 8.02 -6.19 -12.35
C GLN A 20 7.61 -5.92 -10.89
N LEU A 21 6.83 -6.82 -10.29
CA LEU A 21 6.63 -6.85 -8.84
C LEU A 21 7.89 -7.36 -8.15
N ASP A 22 8.73 -6.44 -7.66
CA ASP A 22 10.00 -6.74 -7.03
C ASP A 22 9.91 -6.68 -5.51
N HIS A 23 9.73 -7.86 -4.90
CA HIS A 23 9.60 -8.01 -3.46
C HIS A 23 8.54 -7.04 -2.88
N PRO A 24 7.26 -7.21 -3.29
CA PRO A 24 6.21 -6.33 -2.83
C PRO A 24 6.05 -6.45 -1.30
N GLU A 25 6.29 -5.35 -0.59
CA GLU A 25 6.10 -5.26 0.86
C GLU A 25 4.92 -4.35 1.21
N GLY A 26 4.09 -4.82 2.13
CA GLY A 26 2.91 -4.12 2.61
C GLY A 26 1.80 -4.01 1.56
N LEU A 27 0.56 -4.21 1.98
CA LEU A 27 -0.61 -4.04 1.12
C LEU A 27 -1.56 -2.99 1.70
N ALA A 28 -2.13 -2.17 0.83
CA ALA A 28 -3.29 -1.34 1.11
C ALA A 28 -4.36 -1.57 0.06
N ILE A 29 -5.60 -1.81 0.48
CA ILE A 29 -6.74 -2.02 -0.41
C ILE A 29 -7.53 -0.72 -0.45
N HIS A 30 -7.66 -0.14 -1.65
CA HIS A 30 -8.42 1.07 -1.87
C HIS A 30 -9.93 0.75 -1.97
N PRO A 31 -10.84 1.67 -1.61
CA PRO A 31 -12.29 1.43 -1.69
C PRO A 31 -12.83 1.12 -3.09
N ASP A 32 -12.08 1.44 -4.15
CA ASP A 32 -12.39 1.06 -5.53
C ASP A 32 -12.06 -0.42 -5.85
N GLY A 33 -11.46 -1.14 -4.90
CA GLY A 33 -11.02 -2.53 -5.05
C GLY A 33 -9.57 -2.68 -5.49
N SER A 34 -8.88 -1.61 -5.90
CA SER A 34 -7.48 -1.69 -6.30
C SER A 34 -6.56 -2.02 -5.13
N ILE A 35 -5.53 -2.82 -5.41
CA ILE A 35 -4.53 -3.22 -4.42
C ILE A 35 -3.26 -2.40 -4.67
N TRP A 36 -2.75 -1.82 -3.59
CA TRP A 36 -1.51 -1.04 -3.60
C TRP A 36 -0.44 -1.77 -2.82
N CYS A 37 0.77 -1.82 -3.37
CA CYS A 37 1.94 -2.42 -2.73
C CYS A 37 3.20 -1.62 -3.12
N GLY A 38 4.31 -1.86 -2.41
CA GLY A 38 5.55 -1.13 -2.66
C GLY A 38 6.74 -2.04 -2.94
N GLY A 39 7.74 -1.53 -3.65
CA GLY A 39 8.94 -2.30 -4.02
C GLY A 39 10.24 -1.86 -3.30
N GLU A 40 11.30 -2.62 -3.50
CA GLU A 40 12.62 -2.38 -2.85
C GLU A 40 13.33 -1.13 -3.34
N ARG A 41 12.96 -0.61 -4.53
CA ARG A 41 13.47 0.68 -5.04
C ARG A 41 12.54 1.84 -4.72
N GLY A 42 11.56 1.60 -3.85
CA GLY A 42 10.60 2.59 -3.38
C GLY A 42 9.46 2.85 -4.35
N GLN A 43 9.26 1.96 -5.33
CA GLN A 43 8.09 1.98 -6.20
C GLN A 43 6.81 1.88 -5.37
N ILE A 44 5.76 2.48 -5.88
CA ILE A 44 4.38 2.28 -5.44
C ILE A 44 3.63 1.72 -6.63
N PHE A 45 3.20 0.49 -6.50
CA PHE A 45 2.41 -0.20 -7.50
C PHE A 45 0.93 -0.12 -7.17
N ARG A 46 0.11 -0.10 -8.23
CA ARG A 46 -1.33 -0.29 -8.18
C ARG A 46 -1.68 -1.46 -9.08
N VAL A 47 -2.43 -2.40 -8.53
CA VAL A 47 -3.09 -3.48 -9.25
C VAL A 47 -4.57 -3.13 -9.35
N ASP A 48 -5.16 -3.23 -10.52
CA ASP A 48 -6.59 -2.95 -10.70
C ASP A 48 -7.46 -3.96 -9.92
N PRO A 49 -8.75 -3.65 -9.68
CA PRO A 49 -9.64 -4.49 -8.87
C PRO A 49 -9.85 -5.92 -9.38
N GLU A 50 -9.59 -6.18 -10.66
CA GLU A 50 -9.75 -7.48 -11.29
C GLU A 50 -8.41 -8.22 -11.47
N GLY A 51 -7.29 -7.61 -11.08
CA GLY A 51 -5.95 -8.22 -11.15
C GLY A 51 -5.36 -8.34 -12.55
N GLY A 52 -5.91 -7.65 -13.54
CA GLY A 52 -5.51 -7.70 -14.94
C GLY A 52 -4.38 -6.75 -15.34
N GLU A 53 -4.15 -5.68 -14.56
CA GLU A 53 -3.22 -4.62 -14.83
C GLU A 53 -2.43 -4.25 -13.57
N LEU A 54 -1.10 -4.18 -13.75
CA LEU A 54 -0.15 -3.69 -12.76
C LEU A 54 0.50 -2.42 -13.29
N THR A 55 0.48 -1.35 -12.49
CA THR A 55 1.08 -0.07 -12.85
C THR A 55 2.00 0.43 -11.73
N GLU A 56 3.19 0.91 -12.06
CA GLU A 56 3.97 1.76 -11.14
C GLU A 56 3.41 3.18 -11.23
N VAL A 57 2.73 3.63 -10.18
CA VAL A 57 2.02 4.93 -10.18
C VAL A 57 2.85 6.05 -9.55
N ALA A 58 3.84 5.69 -8.74
CA ALA A 58 4.76 6.64 -8.12
C ALA A 58 6.03 5.93 -7.63
N SER A 59 7.04 6.72 -7.24
CA SER A 59 8.21 6.20 -6.55
C SER A 59 8.74 7.20 -5.55
N THR A 60 9.17 6.70 -4.39
CA THR A 60 9.94 7.46 -3.39
C THR A 60 11.44 7.47 -3.72
N GLY A 61 11.91 6.59 -4.61
CA GLY A 61 13.34 6.31 -4.84
C GLY A 61 14.05 5.63 -3.64
N GLY A 62 13.27 5.08 -2.72
CA GLY A 62 13.68 4.53 -1.43
C GLY A 62 13.63 3.01 -1.36
N PHE A 63 13.09 2.51 -0.24
CA PHE A 63 12.76 1.10 -0.01
C PHE A 63 11.45 1.08 0.78
N SER A 64 10.35 0.65 0.15
CA SER A 64 9.02 0.61 0.78
C SER A 64 8.90 -0.61 1.69
N LEU A 65 8.41 -0.42 2.91
CA LEU A 65 8.14 -1.52 3.86
C LEU A 65 6.64 -1.75 4.09
N GLY A 66 5.92 -0.69 4.41
CA GLY A 66 4.53 -0.80 4.82
C GLY A 66 3.75 0.44 4.46
N MET A 67 2.48 0.26 4.14
CA MET A 67 1.62 1.35 3.70
C MET A 67 0.21 1.27 4.26
N ALA A 68 -0.45 2.43 4.29
CA ALA A 68 -1.84 2.56 4.71
C ALA A 68 -2.50 3.76 4.05
N LEU A 69 -3.74 3.58 3.61
CA LEU A 69 -4.58 4.69 3.16
C LEU A 69 -5.10 5.49 4.35
N ASP A 70 -5.32 6.79 4.17
CA ASP A 70 -6.11 7.56 5.11
C ASP A 70 -7.61 7.24 5.02
N ARG A 71 -8.39 7.97 5.81
CA ARG A 71 -9.84 7.76 5.91
C ARG A 71 -10.59 8.16 4.64
N THR A 72 -10.07 9.10 3.84
CA THR A 72 -10.70 9.49 2.58
C THR A 72 -10.20 8.64 1.41
N SER A 73 -9.10 7.89 1.62
CA SER A 73 -8.38 7.13 0.59
C SER A 73 -7.77 8.02 -0.51
N GLU A 74 -7.70 9.33 -0.28
CA GLU A 74 -7.04 10.28 -1.17
C GLU A 74 -5.52 10.23 -1.00
N HIS A 75 -5.04 9.71 0.13
CA HIS A 75 -3.62 9.61 0.42
C HIS A 75 -3.22 8.22 0.91
N LEU A 76 -2.14 7.71 0.32
CA LEU A 76 -1.40 6.54 0.78
C LEU A 76 -0.16 7.00 1.56
N TYR A 77 0.02 6.49 2.77
CA TYR A 77 1.21 6.72 3.59
C TYR A 77 2.15 5.54 3.43
N VAL A 78 3.41 5.80 3.09
CA VAL A 78 4.43 4.79 2.80
C VAL A 78 5.60 4.95 3.76
N CYS A 79 5.91 3.89 4.50
CA CYS A 79 7.10 3.81 5.33
C CYS A 79 8.32 3.49 4.46
N ASP A 80 9.30 4.38 4.47
CA ASP A 80 10.51 4.28 3.65
C ASP A 80 11.74 4.07 4.54
N LEU A 81 12.38 2.91 4.37
CA LEU A 81 13.56 2.53 5.14
C LEU A 81 14.79 3.37 4.78
N LYS A 82 15.07 3.53 3.48
CA LYS A 82 16.26 4.24 2.97
C LYS A 82 16.28 5.69 3.44
N HIS A 83 15.12 6.34 3.41
CA HIS A 83 14.98 7.75 3.77
C HIS A 83 14.69 7.99 5.26
N ALA A 84 14.47 6.93 6.05
CA ALA A 84 14.04 7.01 7.45
C ALA A 84 12.86 7.99 7.63
N ALA A 85 11.86 7.85 6.76
CA ALA A 85 10.75 8.79 6.61
C ALA A 85 9.43 8.07 6.31
N VAL A 86 8.33 8.79 6.53
CA VAL A 86 7.02 8.45 5.98
C VAL A 86 6.74 9.42 4.84
N TYR A 87 6.41 8.88 3.69
CA TYR A 87 5.92 9.62 2.55
C TYR A 87 4.39 9.57 2.49
N ARG A 88 3.79 10.62 1.95
CA ARG A 88 2.38 10.68 1.57
C ARG A 88 2.32 10.72 0.05
N VAL A 89 1.49 9.87 -0.54
CA VAL A 89 1.28 9.75 -1.97
C VAL A 89 -0.19 10.03 -2.26
N GLU A 90 -0.47 11.00 -3.11
CA GLU A 90 -1.83 11.27 -3.58
C GLU A 90 -2.27 10.17 -4.55
N THR A 91 -3.39 9.50 -4.26
CA THR A 91 -3.81 8.28 -4.98
C THR A 91 -4.28 8.53 -6.40
N THR A 92 -4.72 9.76 -6.70
CA THR A 92 -5.23 10.14 -8.02
C THR A 92 -4.13 10.61 -8.97
N THR A 93 -3.10 11.28 -8.45
CA THR A 93 -2.06 11.92 -9.28
C THR A 93 -0.71 11.22 -9.18
N GLY A 94 -0.50 10.35 -8.18
CA GLY A 94 0.80 9.78 -7.86
C GLY A 94 1.76 10.79 -7.22
N ARG A 95 1.30 11.99 -6.82
CA ARG A 95 2.17 13.00 -6.22
C ARG A 95 2.74 12.52 -4.91
N VAL A 96 4.07 12.48 -4.82
CA VAL A 96 4.82 12.05 -3.64
C VAL A 96 5.33 13.25 -2.85
N GLU A 97 5.11 13.24 -1.54
CA GLU A 97 5.70 14.22 -0.63
C GLU A 97 6.18 13.57 0.67
N ARG A 98 7.24 14.14 1.26
CA ARG A 98 7.72 13.67 2.56
C ARG A 98 6.81 14.21 3.66
N PHE A 99 6.06 13.31 4.30
CA PHE A 99 5.10 13.65 5.35
C PHE A 99 5.75 13.80 6.72
N ALA A 100 6.61 12.86 7.08
CA ALA A 100 7.34 12.89 8.34
C ALA A 100 8.74 12.30 8.16
N ALA A 101 9.70 12.81 8.92
CA ALA A 101 11.03 12.24 9.02
C ALA A 101 11.52 12.35 10.45
N ARG A 102 12.49 11.53 10.82
CA ARG A 102 13.12 11.62 12.14
C ARG A 102 13.71 13.03 12.35
N ARG A 103 13.18 13.77 13.32
CA ARG A 103 13.89 14.89 13.97
C ARG A 103 14.48 14.37 15.27
N ALA A 104 15.71 14.77 15.61
CA ALA A 104 16.31 14.44 16.89
C ALA A 104 15.35 14.83 18.03
N GLY A 105 14.88 13.84 18.82
CA GLY A 105 14.13 14.07 20.05
C GLY A 105 12.59 14.05 19.98
N ARG A 106 11.92 13.72 18.85
CA ARG A 106 10.45 13.51 18.83
C ARG A 106 10.04 12.28 18.01
N ALA A 107 9.20 11.43 18.60
CA ALA A 107 8.68 10.21 17.97
C ALA A 107 7.64 10.51 16.88
N MET A 108 7.56 9.63 15.87
CA MET A 108 6.58 9.73 14.79
C MET A 108 5.16 9.50 15.31
N VAL A 109 4.21 10.33 14.86
CA VAL A 109 2.80 10.21 15.24
C VAL A 109 2.16 9.09 14.43
N ARG A 110 1.55 8.13 15.13
CA ARG A 110 0.90 6.94 14.57
C ARG A 110 -0.25 7.33 13.63
N ALA A 111 -0.28 6.76 12.42
CA ALA A 111 -1.45 6.75 11.57
C ALA A 111 -2.60 6.02 12.30
N ARG A 112 -3.69 6.72 12.61
CA ARG A 112 -4.79 6.18 13.40
C ARG A 112 -5.61 5.19 12.56
N ARG A 113 -5.55 3.89 12.87
CA ARG A 113 -6.58 2.94 12.42
C ARG A 113 -7.89 3.22 13.16
N HIS A 114 -9.00 3.34 12.45
CA HIS A 114 -10.35 3.19 12.98
C HIS A 114 -10.95 1.94 12.30
N VAL A 115 -10.87 0.80 12.97
CA VAL A 115 -11.71 -0.35 12.62
C VAL A 115 -13.06 -0.10 13.31
N ARG A 116 -14.12 0.08 12.54
CA ARG A 116 -15.49 -0.05 13.07
C ARG A 116 -16.00 -1.41 12.65
N GLU A 117 -16.15 -2.32 13.61
CA GLU A 117 -16.97 -3.51 13.42
C GLU A 117 -18.42 -3.05 13.17
N ARG A 118 -18.99 -3.49 12.04
CA ARG A 118 -20.45 -3.40 11.85
C ARG A 118 -21.07 -4.48 12.71
N ALA A 119 -21.73 -4.08 13.79
CA ALA A 119 -22.67 -4.96 14.47
C ALA A 119 -23.81 -5.31 13.50
N ARG A 120 -24.02 -6.61 13.25
CA ARG A 120 -25.24 -7.11 12.62
C ARG A 120 -26.38 -6.96 13.65
N GLY A 121 -27.33 -6.08 13.37
CA GLY A 121 -28.62 -6.02 14.08
C GLY A 121 -29.69 -6.63 13.19
N GLY A 122 -30.14 -7.84 13.55
CA GLY A 122 -31.38 -8.42 13.05
C GLY A 122 -32.58 -8.00 13.89
N GLY A 123 -33.77 -8.06 13.28
CA GLY A 123 -35.06 -7.72 13.87
C GLY A 123 -35.98 -7.12 12.84
#